data_AF-A0A1M7UVE7-F1
#
_entry.id   AF-A0A1M7UVE7-F1
#
_cell.length_a   1.000
_cell.length_b   1.000
_cell.length_c   1.000
_cell.angle_alpha   90.00
_cell.angle_beta   90.00
_cell.angle_gamma   90.00
#
_symmetry.space_group_name_H-M   'P 1'
#
loop_
_entity.id
_entity.type
_entity.pdbx_description
1 polymer ?
#
loop_
_entity_poly.entity_id
_entity_poly.type
_entity_poly.pdbx_seq_one_letter_code
_entity_poly.pdbx_strand_id
1 'polypeptide(L)'
;MSAPTSLVLLYVAALAAIAVLGIAVYRTTATSAERRLQFQTSLLIQLLGSIVFGAIVTYSIYVIEHAQQAEEKHLDDLKLAADNKARVLRFIKDELSYDLAALQARDGSIGKIQQQPLKSDFWRIAGLSGDLKWVDDLDALNLIAQAYFGIDQSSAWEVRYLDATLGVTSTISMTVNGGPQVPLKQFMLTLMVPGYATAQSAINSALKKL
;
A
#
# COMPACT_ATOMS: atom_id res chain seq x y z
N MET A 1 22.66 -9.44 -12.70
CA MET A 1 23.45 -10.54 -13.30
C MET A 1 24.09 -10.03 -14.59
N SER A 2 25.40 -10.21 -14.79
CA SER A 2 26.24 -9.51 -15.78
C SER A 2 26.41 -10.25 -17.12
N ALA A 3 25.34 -10.84 -17.67
CA ALA A 3 25.37 -11.55 -18.94
C ALA A 3 25.59 -10.70 -20.23
N PRO A 4 25.29 -9.39 -20.31
CA PRO A 4 25.37 -8.68 -21.60
C PRO A 4 26.81 -8.40 -22.07
N THR A 5 27.78 -8.29 -21.16
CA THR A 5 29.16 -7.96 -21.51
C THR A 5 29.89 -9.08 -22.24
N SER A 6 29.61 -10.34 -21.92
CA SER A 6 30.27 -11.49 -22.55
C SER A 6 29.83 -11.70 -24.00
N LEU A 7 28.54 -11.52 -24.30
CA LEU A 7 27.99 -11.59 -25.66
C LEU A 7 28.49 -10.44 -26.55
N VAL A 8 28.55 -9.22 -26.02
CA VAL A 8 29.12 -8.06 -26.73
C VAL A 8 30.61 -8.29 -27.03
N LEU A 9 31.38 -8.79 -26.07
CA LEU A 9 32.78 -9.14 -26.26
C LEU A 9 32.97 -10.21 -27.35
N LEU A 10 32.11 -11.22 -27.37
CA LEU A 10 32.17 -12.32 -28.34
C LEU A 10 31.83 -11.84 -29.76
N TYR A 11 30.87 -10.92 -29.89
CA TYR A 11 30.52 -10.29 -31.16
C TYR A 11 31.63 -9.37 -31.68
N VAL A 12 32.25 -8.56 -30.81
CA VAL A 12 33.41 -7.72 -31.18
C VAL A 12 34.61 -8.59 -31.56
N ALA A 13 34.87 -9.68 -30.84
CA ALA A 13 35.92 -10.64 -31.19
C ALA A 13 35.67 -11.30 -32.56
N ALA A 14 34.43 -11.67 -32.86
CA ALA A 14 34.06 -12.23 -34.16
C ALA A 14 34.25 -11.22 -35.31
N LEU A 15 33.85 -9.95 -35.12
CA LEU A 15 34.09 -8.88 -36.09
C LEU A 15 35.59 -8.64 -36.33
N ALA A 16 36.39 -8.62 -35.27
CA ALA A 16 37.84 -8.48 -35.38
C ALA A 16 38.48 -9.66 -36.12
N ALA A 17 38.05 -10.89 -35.84
CA ALA A 17 38.53 -12.08 -36.54
C ALA A 17 38.19 -12.05 -38.04
N ILE A 18 36.97 -11.64 -38.40
CA ILE A 18 36.55 -11.48 -39.79
C ILE A 18 37.37 -10.40 -40.50
N ALA A 19 37.65 -9.28 -39.83
CA ALA A 19 38.47 -8.21 -40.40
C ALA A 19 39.91 -8.66 -40.65
N VAL A 20 40.53 -9.36 -39.70
CA VAL A 20 41.91 -9.88 -39.82
C VAL A 20 42.01 -10.95 -40.91
N LEU A 21 41.09 -11.91 -40.93
CA LEU A 21 41.02 -12.93 -42.00
C LEU A 21 40.74 -12.28 -43.37
N GLY A 22 39.86 -11.28 -43.41
CA GLY A 22 39.57 -10.52 -44.62
C GLY A 22 40.80 -9.80 -45.18
N ILE A 23 41.58 -9.13 -44.33
CA ILE A 23 42.83 -8.45 -44.74
C ILE A 23 43.87 -9.47 -45.22
N ALA A 24 44.00 -10.60 -44.54
CA ALA A 24 44.93 -11.67 -44.91
C ALA A 24 44.59 -12.28 -46.28
N VAL A 25 43.31 -12.56 -46.55
CA VAL A 25 42.85 -13.12 -47.83
C VAL A 25 42.90 -12.08 -48.95
N TYR A 26 42.64 -10.80 -48.67
CA TYR A 26 42.78 -9.72 -49.66
C TYR A 26 44.20 -9.60 -50.18
N ARG A 27 45.20 -9.67 -49.28
CA ARG A 27 46.62 -9.60 -49.65
C ARG A 27 47.06 -10.75 -50.54
N THR A 28 46.47 -11.94 -50.39
CA THR A 28 46.83 -13.14 -51.19
C THR A 28 46.09 -13.23 -52.52
N THR A 29 44.94 -12.56 -52.68
CA THR A 29 44.10 -12.63 -53.90
C THR A 29 44.24 -11.43 -54.84
N ALA A 30 45.14 -10.48 -54.55
CA ALA A 30 45.31 -9.22 -55.29
C ALA A 30 45.84 -9.34 -56.74
N THR A 31 45.92 -10.53 -57.34
CA THR A 31 46.55 -10.75 -58.66
C THR A 31 45.66 -10.43 -59.86
N SER A 32 44.32 -10.35 -59.74
CA SER A 32 43.42 -9.94 -60.84
C SER A 32 42.28 -9.02 -60.39
N ALA A 33 41.83 -8.11 -61.28
CA ALA A 33 40.82 -7.09 -60.96
C ALA A 33 39.44 -7.67 -60.62
N GLU A 34 39.00 -8.72 -61.34
CA GLU A 34 37.71 -9.39 -61.08
C GLU A 34 37.66 -10.07 -59.71
N ARG A 35 38.77 -10.70 -59.27
CA ARG A 35 38.85 -11.35 -57.96
C ARG A 35 38.81 -10.33 -56.81
N ARG A 36 39.42 -9.15 -56.99
CA ARG A 36 39.33 -8.07 -55.99
C ARG A 36 37.88 -7.59 -55.81
N LEU A 37 37.13 -7.48 -56.91
CA LEU A 37 35.76 -7.00 -56.90
C LEU A 37 34.83 -8.02 -56.22
N GLN A 38 34.91 -9.30 -56.58
CA GLN A 38 34.17 -10.38 -55.89
C GLN A 38 34.49 -10.45 -54.40
N PHE A 39 35.76 -10.28 -54.03
CA PHE A 39 36.18 -10.29 -52.64
C PHE A 39 35.60 -9.10 -51.86
N GLN A 40 35.66 -7.88 -52.43
CA GLN A 40 35.05 -6.69 -51.81
C GLN A 40 33.55 -6.86 -51.61
N THR A 41 32.83 -7.39 -52.60
CA THR A 41 31.38 -7.62 -52.51
C THR A 41 31.06 -8.67 -51.44
N SER A 42 31.82 -9.76 -51.36
CA SER A 42 31.64 -10.80 -50.34
C SER A 42 31.88 -10.26 -48.92
N LEU A 43 32.92 -9.46 -48.74
CA LEU A 43 33.26 -8.84 -47.46
C LEU A 43 32.17 -7.85 -47.02
N LEU A 44 31.64 -7.06 -47.96
CA LEU A 44 30.57 -6.10 -47.71
C LEU A 44 29.25 -6.80 -47.34
N ILE A 45 28.91 -7.91 -48.02
CA ILE A 45 27.76 -8.76 -47.69
C ILE A 45 27.91 -9.38 -46.29
N GLN A 46 29.10 -9.89 -45.95
CA GLN A 46 29.36 -10.43 -44.61
C GLN A 46 29.23 -9.36 -43.53
N LEU A 47 29.80 -8.17 -43.75
CA LEU A 47 29.72 -7.04 -42.83
C LEU A 47 28.25 -6.62 -42.59
N LEU A 48 27.48 -6.44 -43.66
CA LEU A 48 26.05 -6.14 -43.58
C LEU A 48 25.28 -7.24 -42.85
N GLY A 49 25.53 -8.51 -43.18
CA GLY A 49 24.90 -9.65 -42.53
C GLY A 49 25.19 -9.71 -41.03
N SER A 50 26.44 -9.45 -40.62
CA SER A 50 26.79 -9.37 -39.20
C SER A 50 26.08 -8.23 -38.49
N ILE A 51 26.05 -7.02 -39.06
CA ILE A 51 25.36 -5.86 -38.46
C ILE A 51 23.86 -6.15 -38.25
N VAL A 52 23.19 -6.72 -39.25
CA VAL A 52 21.76 -7.08 -39.15
C VAL A 52 21.56 -8.14 -38.06
N PHE A 53 22.40 -9.17 -38.03
CA PHE A 53 22.33 -10.21 -36.99
C PHE A 53 22.57 -9.64 -35.58
N GLY A 54 23.60 -8.83 -35.41
CA GLY A 54 23.90 -8.16 -34.14
C GLY A 54 22.78 -7.25 -33.67
N ALA A 55 22.13 -6.52 -34.58
CA ALA A 55 20.97 -5.70 -34.27
C ALA A 55 19.78 -6.54 -33.77
N ILE A 56 19.47 -7.65 -34.44
CA ILE A 56 18.37 -8.56 -34.05
C ILE A 56 18.64 -9.16 -32.66
N VAL A 57 19.85 -9.67 -32.42
CA VAL A 57 20.23 -10.29 -31.14
C VAL A 57 20.17 -9.27 -30.01
N THR A 58 20.74 -8.08 -30.21
CA THR A 58 20.76 -7.03 -29.18
C THR A 58 19.36 -6.54 -28.86
N TYR A 59 18.52 -6.33 -29.89
CA TYR A 59 17.12 -5.94 -29.70
C TYR A 59 16.33 -7.01 -28.95
N SER A 60 16.53 -8.29 -29.27
CA SER A 60 15.84 -9.40 -28.60
C SER A 60 16.20 -9.49 -27.11
N ILE A 61 17.49 -9.32 -26.78
CA ILE A 61 17.94 -9.29 -25.37
C ILE A 61 17.32 -8.10 -24.63
N TYR A 62 17.35 -6.92 -25.24
CA TYR A 62 16.77 -5.71 -24.66
C TYR A 62 15.27 -5.88 -24.33
N VAL A 63 14.51 -6.48 -25.25
CA VAL A 63 13.07 -6.73 -25.05
C VAL A 63 12.83 -7.74 -23.92
N ILE A 64 13.62 -8.81 -23.84
CA ILE A 64 13.50 -9.82 -22.78
C ILE A 64 13.84 -9.21 -21.42
N GLU A 65 14.94 -8.46 -21.32
CA GLU A 65 15.34 -7.80 -20.07
C GLU A 65 14.30 -6.78 -19.61
N HIS A 66 13.72 -5.99 -20.52
CA HIS A 66 12.65 -5.04 -20.18
C HIS A 66 11.36 -5.74 -19.75
N ALA A 67 11.00 -6.85 -20.39
CA ALA A 67 9.83 -7.63 -19.98
C ALA A 67 10.03 -8.23 -18.57
N GLN A 68 11.22 -8.77 -18.28
CA GLN A 68 11.56 -9.31 -16.95
C GLN A 68 11.55 -8.21 -15.88
N GLN A 69 12.15 -7.05 -16.15
CA GLN A 69 12.15 -5.93 -15.20
C GLN A 69 10.74 -5.38 -14.94
N ALA A 70 9.86 -5.37 -15.95
CA ALA A 70 8.47 -4.97 -15.77
C ALA A 70 7.71 -5.97 -14.90
N GLU A 71 7.94 -7.27 -15.09
CA GLU A 71 7.32 -8.33 -14.30
C GLU A 71 7.83 -8.32 -12.84
N GLU A 72 9.14 -8.15 -12.62
CA GLU A 72 9.71 -7.99 -11.28
C GLU A 72 9.13 -6.77 -10.55
N LYS A 73 9.02 -5.61 -11.22
CA LYS A 73 8.39 -4.43 -10.64
C LYS A 73 6.93 -4.66 -10.28
N HIS A 74 6.17 -5.35 -11.14
CA HIS A 74 4.79 -5.70 -10.84
C HIS A 74 4.67 -6.60 -9.61
N LEU A 75 5.56 -7.59 -9.45
CA LEU A 75 5.58 -8.46 -8.27
C LEU A 75 5.94 -7.70 -7.00
N ASP A 76 6.89 -6.75 -7.08
CA ASP A 76 7.29 -5.93 -5.94
C ASP A 76 6.20 -4.94 -5.53
N ASP A 77 5.50 -4.34 -6.50
CA ASP A 77 4.35 -3.46 -6.23
C ASP A 77 3.20 -4.22 -5.55
N LEU A 78 2.95 -5.47 -5.97
CA LEU A 78 1.94 -6.34 -5.34
C LEU A 78 2.31 -6.71 -3.90
N LYS A 79 3.59 -7.02 -3.64
CA LYS A 79 4.07 -7.28 -2.28
C LYS A 79 3.95 -6.04 -1.40
N LEU A 80 4.37 -4.88 -1.91
CA LEU A 80 4.28 -3.61 -1.20
C LEU A 80 2.83 -3.28 -0.84
N ALA A 81 1.89 -3.49 -1.78
CA ALA A 81 0.46 -3.29 -1.54
C ALA A 81 -0.07 -4.24 -0.45
N ALA A 82 0.31 -5.51 -0.50
CA ALA A 82 -0.08 -6.50 0.51
C ALA A 82 0.48 -6.17 1.90
N ASP A 83 1.75 -5.75 1.99
CA ASP A 83 2.40 -5.35 3.24
C ASP A 83 1.75 -4.10 3.82
N ASN A 84 1.42 -3.12 2.98
CA ASN A 84 0.71 -1.90 3.40
C ASN A 84 -0.70 -2.21 3.89
N LYS A 85 -1.45 -3.07 3.17
CA LYS A 85 -2.76 -3.55 3.60
C LYS A 85 -2.69 -4.22 4.97
N ALA A 86 -1.79 -5.17 5.16
CA ALA A 86 -1.61 -5.87 6.42
C ALA A 86 -1.25 -4.91 7.57
N ARG A 87 -0.38 -3.93 7.30
CA ARG A 87 0.00 -2.90 8.27
C ARG A 87 -1.21 -2.06 8.71
N VAL A 88 -1.99 -1.54 7.76
CA VAL A 88 -3.18 -0.72 8.04
C VAL A 88 -4.22 -1.52 8.84
N LEU A 89 -4.55 -2.73 8.41
CA LEU A 89 -5.53 -3.57 9.11
C LEU A 89 -5.07 -3.92 10.52
N ARG A 90 -3.77 -4.17 10.73
CA ARG A 90 -3.22 -4.41 12.06
C ARG A 90 -3.37 -3.19 12.97
N PHE A 91 -3.06 -1.98 12.47
CA PHE A 91 -3.25 -0.76 13.27
C PHE A 91 -4.71 -0.54 13.66
N ILE A 92 -5.64 -0.73 12.71
CA ILE A 92 -7.08 -0.64 12.99
C ILE A 92 -7.48 -1.67 14.05
N LYS A 93 -7.01 -2.92 13.91
CA LYS A 93 -7.30 -4.00 14.85
C LYS A 93 -6.79 -3.70 16.26
N ASP A 94 -5.56 -3.22 16.38
CA ASP A 94 -4.94 -2.89 17.66
C ASP A 94 -5.69 -1.73 18.35
N GLU A 95 -6.07 -0.69 17.59
CA GLU A 95 -6.85 0.44 18.10
C GLU A 95 -8.26 0.02 18.53
N LEU A 96 -9.01 -0.65 17.66
CA LEU A 96 -10.35 -1.15 17.98
C LEU A 96 -10.34 -2.13 19.16
N SER A 97 -9.30 -2.95 19.31
CA SER A 97 -9.15 -3.85 20.46
C SER A 97 -8.92 -3.08 21.76
N TYR A 98 -8.12 -2.01 21.69
CA TYR A 98 -7.92 -1.10 22.81
C TYR A 98 -9.24 -0.40 23.20
N ASP A 99 -9.98 0.12 22.23
CA ASP A 99 -11.25 0.83 22.50
C ASP A 99 -12.33 -0.12 23.00
N LEU A 100 -12.37 -1.37 22.51
CA LEU A 100 -13.27 -2.38 23.04
C LEU A 100 -13.00 -2.64 24.53
N ALA A 101 -11.73 -2.83 24.89
CA ALA A 101 -11.34 -3.05 26.28
C ALA A 101 -11.68 -1.84 27.17
N ALA A 102 -11.43 -0.62 26.67
CA ALA A 102 -11.78 0.61 27.36
C ALA A 102 -13.30 0.73 27.55
N LEU A 103 -14.10 0.43 26.52
CA LEU A 103 -15.56 0.47 26.58
C LEU A 103 -16.14 -0.58 27.53
N GLN A 104 -15.56 -1.78 27.59
CA GLN A 104 -16.00 -2.84 28.50
C GLN A 104 -15.76 -2.50 29.97
N ALA A 105 -14.70 -1.74 30.26
CA ALA A 105 -14.41 -1.31 31.62
C ALA A 105 -15.35 -0.20 32.11
N ARG A 106 -16.02 0.53 31.20
CA ARG A 106 -16.84 1.71 31.50
C ARG A 106 -18.21 1.33 32.06
N ASP A 107 -18.54 1.91 33.21
CA ASP A 107 -19.83 1.83 33.91
C ASP A 107 -20.46 3.22 34.12
N GLY A 108 -19.89 4.25 33.48
CA GLY A 108 -20.25 5.66 33.72
C GLY A 108 -19.45 6.34 34.83
N SER A 109 -18.50 5.65 35.47
CA SER A 109 -17.57 6.27 36.43
C SER A 109 -16.59 7.22 35.74
N ILE A 110 -16.54 8.47 36.23
CA ILE A 110 -15.63 9.52 35.75
C ILE A 110 -14.16 9.08 35.75
N GLY A 111 -13.73 8.38 36.80
CA GLY A 111 -12.34 7.95 36.94
C GLY A 111 -11.92 7.00 35.81
N LYS A 112 -12.81 6.11 35.39
CA LYS A 112 -12.55 5.17 34.29
C LYS A 112 -12.56 5.87 32.94
N ILE A 113 -13.43 6.87 32.77
CA ILE A 113 -13.51 7.67 31.55
C ILE A 113 -12.19 8.42 31.31
N GLN A 114 -11.61 9.01 32.36
CA GLN A 114 -10.37 9.79 32.26
C GLN A 114 -9.10 8.94 32.13
N GLN A 115 -9.06 7.76 32.74
CA GLN A 115 -7.87 6.90 32.73
C GLN A 115 -7.59 6.25 31.37
N GLN A 116 -8.64 5.97 30.58
CA GLN A 116 -8.52 5.26 29.30
C GLN A 116 -9.35 5.94 28.22
N PRO A 117 -8.91 7.09 27.69
CA PRO A 117 -9.66 7.80 26.64
C PRO A 117 -9.81 6.92 25.40
N LEU A 118 -10.98 7.01 24.76
CA LEU A 118 -11.27 6.35 23.50
C LEU A 118 -10.48 7.00 22.36
N LYS A 119 -10.06 6.20 21.38
CA LYS A 119 -9.24 6.64 20.24
C LYS A 119 -10.03 6.55 18.94
N SER A 120 -9.93 7.58 18.11
CA SER A 120 -10.44 7.55 16.73
C SER A 120 -9.54 8.30 15.74
N ASP A 121 -8.40 8.79 16.22
CA ASP A 121 -7.51 9.63 15.44
C ASP A 121 -6.87 8.86 14.28
N PHE A 122 -6.56 7.57 14.43
CA PHE A 122 -5.98 6.79 13.35
C PHE A 122 -6.95 6.70 12.16
N TRP A 123 -8.22 6.39 12.40
CA TRP A 123 -9.21 6.33 11.32
C TRP A 123 -9.33 7.64 10.55
N ARG A 124 -9.36 8.75 11.29
CA ARG A 124 -9.39 10.09 10.71
C ARG A 124 -8.12 10.38 9.90
N ILE A 125 -6.95 10.02 10.41
CA ILE A 125 -5.66 10.21 9.73
C ILE A 125 -5.57 9.32 8.49
N ALA A 126 -5.91 8.03 8.60
CA ALA A 126 -5.87 7.06 7.51
C ALA A 126 -6.82 7.44 6.37
N GLY A 127 -7.98 8.03 6.69
CA GLY A 127 -8.89 8.61 5.71
C GLY A 127 -8.28 9.81 4.96
N LEU A 128 -7.52 10.66 5.66
CA LEU A 128 -6.88 11.84 5.07
C LEU A 128 -5.59 11.53 4.31
N SER A 129 -4.79 10.57 4.78
CA SER A 129 -3.55 10.13 4.14
C SER A 129 -3.79 9.28 2.88
N GLY A 130 -5.01 8.77 2.72
CA GLY A 130 -5.38 7.85 1.65
C GLY A 130 -4.86 6.43 1.88
N ASP A 131 -4.43 6.08 3.09
CA ASP A 131 -3.95 4.73 3.43
C ASP A 131 -5.07 3.68 3.38
N LEU A 132 -6.33 4.11 3.48
CA LEU A 132 -7.49 3.22 3.30
C LEU A 132 -7.60 2.66 1.87
N LYS A 133 -6.91 3.25 0.88
CA LYS A 133 -6.91 2.76 -0.50
C LYS A 133 -6.32 1.35 -0.66
N TRP A 134 -5.54 0.90 0.33
CA TRP A 134 -4.94 -0.44 0.34
C TRP A 134 -5.92 -1.53 0.80
N VAL A 135 -7.10 -1.16 1.31
CA VAL A 135 -8.13 -2.10 1.77
C VAL A 135 -9.25 -2.17 0.73
N ASP A 136 -9.28 -3.25 -0.04
CA ASP A 136 -10.23 -3.41 -1.14
C ASP A 136 -11.61 -3.95 -0.71
N ASP A 137 -11.72 -4.43 0.54
CA ASP A 137 -12.96 -4.99 1.08
C ASP A 137 -13.88 -3.88 1.62
N LEU A 138 -14.85 -3.49 0.79
CA LEU A 138 -15.85 -2.47 1.13
C LEU A 138 -16.69 -2.83 2.35
N ASP A 139 -17.00 -4.11 2.56
CA ASP A 139 -17.78 -4.54 3.72
C ASP A 139 -16.96 -4.39 5.00
N ALA A 140 -15.68 -4.76 4.95
CA ALA A 140 -14.76 -4.55 6.08
C ALA A 140 -14.62 -3.05 6.40
N LEU A 141 -14.42 -2.21 5.39
CA LEU A 141 -14.34 -0.75 5.57
C LEU A 141 -15.63 -0.17 6.18
N ASN A 142 -16.80 -0.65 5.77
CA ASN A 142 -18.07 -0.18 6.32
C ASN A 142 -18.23 -0.59 7.80
N LEU A 143 -17.86 -1.83 8.16
CA LEU A 143 -17.89 -2.28 9.56
C LEU A 143 -16.91 -1.48 10.44
N ILE A 144 -15.71 -1.21 9.93
CA ILE A 144 -14.72 -0.39 10.63
C ILE A 144 -15.24 1.04 10.80
N ALA A 145 -15.82 1.64 9.75
CA ALA A 145 -16.42 2.97 9.82
C ALA A 145 -17.53 3.06 10.86
N GLN A 146 -18.41 2.04 10.91
CA GLN A 146 -19.47 1.95 11.93
C GLN A 146 -18.91 1.83 13.35
N ALA A 147 -17.84 1.05 13.53
CA ALA A 147 -17.15 0.94 14.82
C ALA A 147 -16.61 2.30 15.28
N TYR A 148 -15.90 3.02 14.40
CA TYR A 148 -15.36 4.35 14.70
C TYR A 148 -16.45 5.39 14.94
N PHE A 149 -17.55 5.34 14.19
CA PHE A 149 -18.70 6.20 14.44
C PHE A 149 -19.30 5.97 15.84
N GLY A 150 -19.42 4.72 16.28
CA GLY A 150 -19.86 4.38 17.63
C GLY A 150 -18.91 4.86 18.73
N ILE A 151 -17.60 4.78 18.47
CA ILE A 151 -16.56 5.31 19.37
C ILE A 151 -16.68 6.84 19.49
N ASP A 152 -16.77 7.55 18.37
CA ASP A 152 -16.90 9.02 18.36
C ASP A 152 -18.16 9.49 19.08
N GLN A 153 -19.29 8.80 18.87
CA GLN A 153 -20.52 9.11 19.62
C GLN A 153 -20.34 8.90 21.12
N SER A 154 -19.74 7.78 21.52
CA SER A 154 -19.50 7.48 22.94
C SER A 154 -18.59 8.53 23.58
N SER A 155 -17.50 8.89 22.90
CA SER A 155 -16.57 9.94 23.32
C SER A 155 -17.28 11.31 23.44
N ALA A 156 -18.12 11.67 22.47
CA ALA A 156 -18.89 12.91 22.53
C ALA A 156 -19.87 12.94 23.71
N TRP A 157 -20.52 11.82 24.03
CA TRP A 157 -21.40 11.70 25.19
C TRP A 157 -20.62 11.81 26.51
N GLU A 158 -19.43 11.21 26.57
CA GLU A 158 -18.55 11.30 27.73
C GLU A 158 -18.10 12.73 28.01
N VAL A 159 -17.68 13.47 26.98
CA VAL A 159 -17.30 14.88 27.12
C VAL A 159 -18.46 15.70 27.70
N ARG A 160 -19.67 15.49 27.17
CA ARG A 160 -20.88 16.16 27.67
C ARG A 160 -21.22 15.76 29.11
N TYR A 161 -21.08 14.48 29.44
CA TYR A 161 -21.32 13.98 30.79
C TYR A 161 -20.31 14.53 31.80
N LEU A 162 -19.03 14.61 31.42
CA LEU A 162 -17.98 15.19 32.24
C LEU A 162 -18.22 16.69 32.47
N ASP A 163 -18.61 17.43 31.44
CA ASP A 163 -19.01 18.85 31.58
C ASP A 163 -20.23 19.01 32.49
N ALA A 164 -21.26 18.17 32.31
CA ALA A 164 -22.44 18.14 33.16
C ALA A 164 -22.14 17.76 34.62
N THR A 165 -21.03 17.07 34.90
CA THR A 165 -20.72 16.57 36.25
C THR A 165 -19.65 17.36 36.97
N LEU A 166 -18.62 17.83 36.26
CA LEU A 166 -17.48 18.56 36.79
C LEU A 166 -17.55 20.07 36.50
N GLY A 167 -18.40 20.49 35.56
CA GLY A 167 -18.56 21.88 35.15
C GLY A 167 -19.64 22.64 35.91
N VAL A 168 -19.87 23.89 35.46
CA VAL A 168 -20.84 24.84 36.03
C VAL A 168 -22.29 24.33 35.92
N THR A 169 -22.54 23.38 35.01
CA THR A 169 -23.85 22.79 34.75
C THR A 169 -24.26 21.67 35.71
N SER A 170 -23.42 21.34 36.71
CA SER A 170 -23.66 20.28 37.69
C SER A 170 -24.89 20.48 38.59
N THR A 171 -25.42 21.70 38.68
CA THR A 171 -26.65 22.03 39.43
C THR A 171 -27.90 22.12 38.54
N ILE A 172 -27.77 21.88 37.23
CA ILE A 172 -28.89 21.99 36.29
C ILE A 172 -29.74 20.72 36.36
N SER A 173 -31.05 20.91 36.52
CA SER A 173 -32.06 19.86 36.46
C SER A 173 -33.00 20.09 35.29
N MET A 174 -33.48 19.02 34.68
CA MET A 174 -34.37 19.05 33.52
C MET A 174 -35.70 18.42 33.88
N THR A 175 -36.80 19.01 33.40
CA THR A 175 -38.15 18.43 33.51
C THR A 175 -38.49 17.79 32.17
N VAL A 176 -38.59 16.47 32.12
CA VAL A 176 -38.95 15.74 30.88
C VAL A 176 -40.46 15.51 30.86
N ASN A 177 -41.15 16.06 29.85
CA ASN A 177 -42.60 15.87 29.60
C ASN A 177 -43.52 16.13 30.82
N GLY A 178 -43.22 17.15 31.63
CA GLY A 178 -44.00 17.47 32.84
C GLY A 178 -43.80 16.48 34.01
N GLY A 179 -42.85 15.55 33.89
CA GLY A 179 -42.47 14.61 34.93
C GLY A 179 -41.54 15.19 36.00
N PRO A 180 -40.99 14.36 36.89
CA PRO A 180 -40.09 14.81 37.95
C PRO A 180 -38.81 15.46 37.39
N GLN A 181 -38.25 16.43 38.12
CA GLN A 181 -36.96 17.03 37.78
C GLN A 181 -35.86 15.99 37.92
N VAL A 182 -35.13 15.75 36.83
CA VAL A 182 -33.98 14.84 36.80
C VAL A 182 -32.70 15.67 36.68
N PRO A 183 -31.69 15.44 37.54
CA PRO A 183 -30.39 16.09 37.38
C PRO A 183 -29.81 15.81 36.00
N LEU A 184 -29.26 16.84 35.33
CA LEU A 184 -28.70 16.72 33.98
C LEU A 184 -27.68 15.58 33.86
N LYS A 185 -26.81 15.42 34.88
CA LYS A 185 -25.84 14.31 34.95
C LYS A 185 -26.49 12.93 34.88
N GLN A 186 -27.65 12.75 35.52
CA GLN A 186 -28.35 11.48 35.58
C GLN A 186 -29.01 11.19 34.23
N PHE A 187 -29.61 12.22 33.61
CA PHE A 187 -30.16 12.13 32.27
C PHE A 187 -29.07 11.76 31.24
N MET A 188 -27.91 12.41 31.29
CA MET A 188 -26.79 12.08 30.40
C MET A 188 -26.28 10.65 30.59
N LEU A 189 -26.22 10.16 31.83
CA LEU A 189 -25.82 8.78 32.11
C LEU A 189 -26.79 7.77 31.47
N THR A 190 -28.10 8.05 31.47
CA THR A 190 -29.10 7.19 30.82
C THR A 190 -28.99 7.12 29.29
N LEU A 191 -28.41 8.16 28.66
CA LEU A 191 -28.16 8.18 27.22
C LEU A 191 -26.82 7.53 26.87
N MET A 192 -25.80 7.74 27.71
CA MET A 192 -24.42 7.31 27.47
C MET A 192 -24.23 5.81 27.63
N VAL A 193 -24.78 5.20 28.70
CA VAL A 193 -24.54 3.79 29.03
C VAL A 193 -25.04 2.83 27.92
N PRO A 194 -26.24 3.00 27.34
CA PRO A 194 -26.65 2.21 26.18
C PRO A 194 -25.73 2.39 24.97
N GLY A 195 -25.19 3.60 24.77
CA GLY A 195 -24.26 3.92 23.69
C GLY A 195 -22.99 3.06 23.72
N TYR A 196 -22.48 2.74 24.91
CA TYR A 196 -21.33 1.84 25.04
C TYR A 196 -21.61 0.44 24.50
N ALA A 197 -22.77 -0.14 24.80
CA ALA A 197 -23.13 -1.47 24.33
C ALA A 197 -23.26 -1.49 22.79
N THR A 198 -23.84 -0.44 22.20
CA THR A 198 -23.93 -0.29 20.75
C THR A 198 -22.54 -0.18 20.11
N ALA A 199 -21.66 0.65 20.67
CA ALA A 199 -20.28 0.79 20.19
C ALA A 199 -19.49 -0.53 20.31
N GLN A 200 -19.60 -1.24 21.44
CA GLN A 200 -18.98 -2.56 21.63
C GLN A 200 -19.47 -3.57 20.58
N SER A 201 -20.75 -3.59 20.24
CA SER A 201 -21.30 -4.49 19.22
C SER A 201 -20.72 -4.18 17.82
N ALA A 202 -20.63 -2.91 17.47
CA ALA A 202 -20.05 -2.46 16.19
C ALA A 202 -18.55 -2.83 16.11
N ILE A 203 -17.79 -2.58 17.18
CA ILE A 203 -16.37 -2.94 17.25
C ILE A 203 -16.17 -4.46 17.14
N ASN A 204 -16.95 -5.26 17.87
CA ASN A 204 -16.88 -6.72 17.78
C ASN A 204 -17.18 -7.24 16.37
N SER A 205 -18.08 -6.58 15.65
CA SER A 205 -18.42 -6.93 14.26
C SER A 205 -17.27 -6.61 13.31
N ALA A 206 -16.61 -5.46 13.48
CA ALA A 206 -15.41 -5.11 12.73
C ALA A 206 -14.23 -6.05 13.03
N LEU A 207 -13.95 -6.33 14.31
CA LEU A 207 -12.84 -7.21 14.73
C LEU A 207 -12.99 -8.64 14.24
N LYS A 208 -14.21 -9.18 14.10
CA LYS A 208 -14.43 -10.52 13.53
C LYS A 208 -14.05 -10.60 12.05
N LYS A 209 -14.07 -9.47 11.34
CA LYS A 209 -13.75 -9.37 9.92
C LYS A 209 -12.26 -9.10 9.67
N LEU A 210 -11.54 -8.59 10.68
CA LEU A 210 -10.12 -8.23 10.67
C LEU A 210 -9.19 -9.36 11.18
#